data_AF-A0A7C1PTT9-F1
#
_entry.id   AF-A0A7C1PTT9-F1
#
_cell.length_a   1.000
_cell.length_b   1.000
_cell.length_c   1.000
_cell.angle_alpha   90.00
_cell.angle_beta   90.00
_cell.angle_gamma   90.00
#
_symmetry.space_group_name_H-M   'P 1'
#
loop_
_entity.id
_entity.type
_entity.pdbx_description
1 polymer ?
#
loop_
_entity_poly.entity_id
_entity_poly.type
_entity_poly.pdbx_seq_one_letter_code
_entity_poly.pdbx_strand_id
1 'polypeptide(L)'
;MVYALLALLASMAAVAGSLYLSLGMDLQACTLCFYQRALALALVGVLLPGVLALRDRGGRLCLAALPVAIGGWGVALFHVWLGWTYWPRSQAAWYLACPEGIYGLGTAPQQSLAIFTLIMMFLLIGGLREVRKTHQEHATLLLAVILGAGIAAGCLLANPKMPDPKPLPPGKLSTCQPTPRSAS
;
A
#
# COMPACT_ATOMS: atom_id res chain seq x y z
N MET A 1 20.39 0.05 -11.35
CA MET A 1 19.22 0.23 -12.24
C MET A 1 18.20 -0.90 -12.12
N VAL A 2 18.63 -2.18 -12.17
CA VAL A 2 17.72 -3.35 -12.11
C VAL A 2 16.64 -3.26 -11.03
N TYR A 3 16.97 -2.89 -9.78
CA TYR A 3 15.99 -2.77 -8.70
C TYR A 3 14.91 -1.71 -8.93
N ALA A 4 15.27 -0.55 -9.49
CA ALA A 4 14.31 0.50 -9.81
C ALA A 4 13.35 0.06 -10.93
N LEU A 5 13.85 -0.70 -11.91
CA LEU A 5 13.02 -1.31 -12.97
C LEU A 5 12.06 -2.35 -12.40
N LEU A 6 12.54 -3.25 -11.53
CA LEU A 6 11.68 -4.25 -10.88
C LEU A 6 10.60 -3.59 -10.01
N ALA A 7 10.97 -2.55 -9.26
CA ALA A 7 10.02 -1.75 -8.49
C ALA A 7 8.98 -1.06 -9.40
N LEU A 8 9.42 -0.47 -10.53
CA LEU A 8 8.53 0.17 -11.50
C LEU A 8 7.51 -0.84 -12.07
N LEU A 9 7.97 -2.01 -12.51
CA LEU A 9 7.10 -3.06 -13.03
C LEU A 9 6.09 -3.53 -11.98
N ALA A 10 6.53 -3.71 -10.73
CA ALA A 10 5.64 -4.06 -9.63
C ALA A 10 4.62 -2.94 -9.31
N SER A 11 5.02 -1.67 -9.36
CA SER A 11 4.12 -0.52 -9.21
C SER A 11 3.10 -0.43 -10.34
N MET A 12 3.50 -0.66 -11.59
CA MET A 12 2.57 -0.72 -12.72
C MET A 12 1.58 -1.87 -12.57
N ALA A 13 2.04 -3.05 -12.14
CA ALA A 13 1.17 -4.18 -11.84
C ALA A 13 0.19 -3.86 -10.69
N ALA A 14 0.64 -3.16 -9.64
CA ALA A 14 -0.22 -2.71 -8.55
C ALA A 14 -1.32 -1.76 -9.06
N VAL A 15 -0.98 -0.79 -9.91
CA VAL A 15 -1.95 0.13 -10.52
C VAL A 15 -2.94 -0.63 -11.38
N ALA A 16 -2.45 -1.47 -12.31
CA ALA A 16 -3.29 -2.27 -13.21
C ALA A 16 -4.23 -3.20 -12.43
N GLY A 17 -3.71 -3.92 -11.44
CA GLY A 17 -4.51 -4.77 -10.57
C GLY A 17 -5.57 -3.98 -9.79
N SER A 18 -5.20 -2.82 -9.24
CA SER A 18 -6.15 -1.96 -8.53
C SER A 18 -7.27 -1.44 -9.45
N LEU A 19 -6.96 -1.14 -10.71
CA LEU A 19 -7.94 -0.69 -11.70
C LEU A 19 -8.83 -1.85 -12.13
N TYR A 20 -8.27 -3.05 -12.31
CA TYR A 20 -9.03 -4.25 -12.63
C TYR A 20 -10.04 -4.62 -11.54
N LEU A 21 -9.66 -4.48 -10.26
CA LEU A 21 -10.61 -4.68 -9.15
C LEU A 21 -11.84 -3.76 -9.28
N SER A 22 -11.66 -2.51 -9.72
CA SER A 22 -12.76 -1.56 -9.85
C SER A 22 -13.52 -1.63 -11.18
N LEU A 23 -12.82 -1.84 -12.30
CA LEU A 23 -13.41 -1.80 -13.64
C LEU A 23 -13.78 -3.18 -14.19
N GLY A 24 -13.09 -4.23 -13.73
CA GLY A 24 -13.30 -5.61 -14.18
C GLY A 24 -14.10 -6.46 -13.20
N MET A 25 -14.04 -6.14 -11.90
CA MET A 25 -14.77 -6.88 -10.83
C MET A 25 -15.83 -6.03 -10.14
N ASP A 26 -16.08 -4.80 -10.60
CA ASP A 26 -17.06 -3.87 -10.04
C ASP A 26 -16.92 -3.61 -8.52
N LEU A 27 -15.70 -3.72 -7.98
CA LEU A 27 -15.44 -3.43 -6.58
C LEU A 27 -15.24 -1.94 -6.33
N GLN A 28 -15.96 -1.41 -5.35
CA GLN A 28 -15.80 -0.04 -4.89
C GLN A 28 -14.62 0.06 -3.94
N ALA A 29 -13.68 0.95 -4.26
CA ALA A 29 -12.53 1.21 -3.41
C ALA A 29 -12.97 1.95 -2.14
N CYS A 30 -12.64 1.40 -0.97
CA CYS A 30 -12.70 2.16 0.27
C CYS A 30 -11.58 3.22 0.32
N THR A 31 -11.65 4.14 1.28
CA THR A 31 -10.66 5.22 1.40
C THR A 31 -9.22 4.71 1.56
N LEU A 32 -9.01 3.61 2.29
CA LEU A 32 -7.68 3.00 2.43
C LEU A 32 -7.18 2.39 1.11
N CYS A 33 -8.04 1.71 0.35
CA CYS A 33 -7.70 1.23 -1.00
C CYS A 33 -7.37 2.38 -1.94
N PHE A 34 -8.10 3.50 -1.83
CA PHE A 34 -7.84 4.69 -2.62
C PHE A 34 -6.45 5.28 -2.33
N TYR A 35 -6.06 5.41 -1.06
CA TYR A 35 -4.70 5.85 -0.70
C TYR A 35 -3.62 4.92 -1.25
N GLN A 36 -3.83 3.60 -1.16
CA GLN A 36 -2.89 2.63 -1.71
C GLN A 36 -2.75 2.77 -3.24
N ARG A 37 -3.85 2.97 -3.97
CA ARG A 37 -3.83 3.24 -5.42
C ARG A 37 -3.09 4.55 -5.75
N ALA A 38 -3.37 5.62 -5.00
CA ALA A 38 -2.72 6.91 -5.19
C ALA A 38 -1.19 6.83 -4.98
N LEU A 39 -0.75 6.11 -3.94
CA LEU A 39 0.66 5.90 -3.65
C LEU A 39 1.34 4.99 -4.68
N ALA A 40 0.64 4.00 -5.23
CA ALA A 40 1.13 3.20 -6.34
C ALA A 40 1.30 4.04 -7.63
N LEU A 41 0.35 4.93 -7.93
CA LEU A 41 0.46 5.88 -9.04
C LEU A 41 1.62 6.86 -8.84
N ALA A 42 1.80 7.38 -7.62
CA ALA A 42 2.92 8.25 -7.28
C ALA A 42 4.27 7.54 -7.48
N LEU A 43 4.37 6.26 -7.11
CA LEU A 43 5.55 5.44 -7.39
C LEU A 43 5.83 5.32 -8.88
N VAL A 44 4.82 5.05 -9.72
CA VAL A 44 4.98 5.04 -11.18
C VAL A 44 5.46 6.41 -11.66
N GLY A 45 4.88 7.50 -11.14
CA GLY A 45 5.23 8.87 -11.49
C GLY A 45 6.67 9.27 -11.14
N VAL A 46 7.27 8.68 -10.11
CA VAL A 46 8.68 8.90 -9.75
C VAL A 46 9.60 7.95 -10.51
N LEU A 47 9.26 6.66 -10.54
CA LEU A 47 10.14 5.61 -11.06
C LEU A 47 10.22 5.62 -12.59
N LEU A 48 9.12 5.86 -13.29
CA LEU A 48 9.11 5.85 -14.76
C LEU A 48 10.05 6.91 -15.37
N PRO A 49 9.89 8.21 -15.08
CA PRO A 49 10.82 9.22 -15.61
C PRO A 49 12.22 9.02 -15.06
N GLY A 50 12.39 8.60 -13.80
CA GLY A 50 13.69 8.34 -13.22
C GLY A 50 14.46 7.24 -13.94
N VAL A 51 13.81 6.13 -14.28
CA VAL A 51 14.42 5.03 -15.05
C VAL A 51 14.81 5.48 -16.46
N LEU A 52 13.98 6.30 -17.11
CA LEU A 52 14.23 6.79 -18.47
C LEU A 52 15.34 7.84 -18.52
N ALA A 53 15.39 8.75 -17.55
CA ALA A 53 16.30 9.90 -17.55
C ALA A 53 17.62 9.69 -16.78
N LEU A 54 17.62 8.85 -15.73
CA LEU A 54 18.74 8.73 -14.78
C LEU A 54 19.42 7.35 -14.86
N ARG A 55 19.87 6.96 -16.06
CA ARG A 55 20.36 5.60 -16.37
C ARG A 55 21.45 5.08 -15.43
N ASP A 56 22.32 5.95 -14.92
CA ASP A 56 23.45 5.65 -14.03
C ASP A 56 23.12 5.81 -12.54
N ARG A 57 22.01 6.46 -12.16
CA ARG A 57 21.66 6.80 -10.77
C ARG A 57 20.54 5.96 -10.16
N GLY A 58 20.43 4.71 -10.59
CA GLY A 58 19.33 3.83 -10.16
C GLY A 58 19.26 3.60 -8.64
N GLY A 59 20.38 3.65 -7.91
CA GLY A 59 20.40 3.53 -6.45
C GLY A 59 19.77 4.73 -5.74
N ARG A 60 20.16 5.94 -6.17
CA ARG A 60 19.57 7.20 -5.67
C ARG A 60 18.09 7.34 -6.03
N LEU A 61 17.71 6.86 -7.22
CA LEU A 61 16.29 6.78 -7.60
C LEU A 61 15.51 5.86 -6.65
N CYS A 62 16.10 4.75 -6.21
CA CYS A 62 15.47 3.87 -5.22
C CYS A 62 15.27 4.60 -3.89
N LEU A 63 16.28 5.35 -3.41
CA LEU A 63 16.17 6.16 -2.19
C LEU A 63 15.09 7.25 -2.30
N ALA A 64 14.98 7.90 -3.46
CA ALA A 64 13.98 8.93 -3.71
C ALA A 64 12.54 8.39 -3.75
N ALA A 65 12.34 7.16 -4.24
CA ALA A 65 11.03 6.51 -4.30
C ALA A 65 10.64 5.80 -2.99
N LEU A 66 11.61 5.47 -2.13
CA LEU A 66 11.42 4.71 -0.90
C LEU A 66 10.37 5.31 0.06
N PRO A 67 10.29 6.65 0.30
CA PRO A 67 9.28 7.21 1.21
C PRO A 67 7.85 6.88 0.78
N VAL A 68 7.56 6.98 -0.51
CA VAL A 68 6.22 6.71 -1.07
C VAL A 68 5.87 5.23 -0.92
N ALA A 69 6.85 4.34 -1.14
CA ALA A 69 6.65 2.91 -0.91
C ALA A 69 6.41 2.59 0.58
N ILE A 70 7.08 3.29 1.51
CA ILE A 70 6.92 3.07 2.96
C ILE A 70 5.54 3.52 3.38
N GLY A 71 5.09 4.67 2.87
CA GLY A 71 3.73 5.15 3.03
C GLY A 71 2.70 4.12 2.57
N GLY A 72 2.83 3.64 1.32
CA GLY A 72 1.90 2.69 0.74
C GLY A 72 1.87 1.35 1.48
N TRP A 73 3.05 0.84 1.84
CA TRP A 73 3.19 -0.39 2.62
C TRP A 73 2.58 -0.24 4.03
N GLY A 74 2.82 0.87 4.71
CA GLY A 74 2.25 1.14 6.03
C GLY A 74 0.72 1.21 6.02
N VAL A 75 0.14 1.89 5.02
CA VAL A 75 -1.31 1.94 4.83
C VAL A 75 -1.88 0.55 4.50
N ALA A 76 -1.20 -0.24 3.67
CA ALA A 76 -1.62 -1.61 3.36
C ALA A 76 -1.57 -2.53 4.57
N LEU A 77 -0.52 -2.43 5.38
CA LEU A 77 -0.36 -3.21 6.61
C LEU A 77 -1.44 -2.87 7.62
N PHE A 78 -1.72 -1.59 7.85
CA PHE A 78 -2.82 -1.16 8.70
C PHE A 78 -4.18 -1.66 8.18
N HIS A 79 -4.39 -1.63 6.86
CA HIS A 79 -5.63 -2.09 6.25
C HIS A 79 -5.87 -3.59 6.48
N VAL A 80 -4.85 -4.43 6.28
CA VAL A 80 -4.94 -5.87 6.58
C VAL A 80 -5.14 -6.09 8.08
N TRP A 81 -4.44 -5.33 8.92
CA TRP A 81 -4.56 -5.43 10.37
C TRP A 81 -5.98 -5.17 10.88
N LEU A 82 -6.69 -4.18 10.31
CA LEU A 82 -8.11 -3.92 10.60
C LEU A 82 -9.03 -5.10 10.28
N GLY A 83 -8.68 -5.93 9.29
CA GLY A 83 -9.46 -7.11 8.93
C GLY A 83 -9.19 -8.34 9.80
N TRP A 84 -8.05 -8.38 10.48
CA TRP A 84 -7.66 -9.50 11.34
C TRP A 84 -7.90 -9.27 12.82
N THR A 85 -8.02 -8.01 13.25
CA THR A 85 -8.18 -7.65 14.65
C THR A 85 -9.58 -7.14 14.96
N TYR A 86 -10.02 -7.42 16.18
CA TYR A 86 -11.28 -6.90 16.72
C TYR A 86 -11.02 -5.61 17.46
N TRP A 87 -11.80 -4.59 17.13
CA TRP A 87 -11.72 -3.26 17.68
C TRP A 87 -12.90 -2.97 18.58
N PRO A 88 -12.69 -2.44 19.79
CA PRO A 88 -13.77 -2.08 20.67
C PRO A 88 -14.58 -0.93 20.06
N ARG A 89 -15.91 -1.05 20.12
CA ARG A 89 -16.86 0.04 19.88
C ARG A 89 -17.99 -0.09 20.90
N SER A 90 -18.68 1.02 21.16
CA SER A 90 -19.62 1.17 22.30
C SER A 90 -20.65 0.06 22.46
N GLN A 91 -21.06 -0.59 21.36
CA GLN A 91 -22.09 -1.64 21.37
C GLN A 91 -21.55 -3.05 21.10
N ALA A 92 -20.42 -3.19 20.40
CA ALA A 92 -19.80 -4.48 20.08
C ALA A 92 -18.37 -4.28 19.58
N ALA A 93 -17.55 -5.33 19.69
CA ALA A 93 -16.29 -5.40 18.93
C ALA A 93 -16.59 -5.51 17.42
N TRP A 94 -15.72 -4.97 16.57
CA TRP A 94 -15.88 -5.02 15.11
C TRP A 94 -14.55 -5.28 14.40
N TYR A 95 -14.60 -5.75 13.16
CA TYR A 95 -13.44 -5.87 12.26
C TYR A 95 -13.81 -5.35 10.86
N LEU A 96 -12.81 -5.06 10.04
CA LEU A 96 -13.03 -4.57 8.68
C LEU A 96 -13.08 -5.75 7.69
N ALA A 97 -14.27 -6.16 7.29
CA ALA A 97 -14.44 -7.16 6.24
C ALA A 97 -14.18 -6.51 4.88
N CYS A 98 -13.36 -7.15 4.03
CA CYS A 98 -13.04 -6.65 2.69
C CYS A 98 -13.29 -7.73 1.63
N PRO A 99 -13.62 -7.34 0.39
CA PRO A 99 -13.88 -8.29 -0.69
C PRO A 99 -12.64 -9.10 -1.06
N GLU A 100 -12.89 -10.28 -1.63
CA GLU A 100 -11.87 -11.11 -2.26
C GLU A 100 -11.18 -10.36 -3.41
N GLY A 101 -9.88 -10.57 -3.53
CA GLY A 101 -9.09 -10.01 -4.60
C GLY A 101 -9.17 -10.81 -5.90
N ILE A 102 -8.24 -10.52 -6.81
CA ILE A 102 -8.14 -11.17 -8.11
C ILE A 102 -7.95 -12.69 -7.92
N TYR A 103 -8.72 -13.51 -8.65
CA TYR A 103 -8.74 -14.97 -8.57
C TYR A 103 -9.08 -15.56 -7.19
N GLY A 104 -9.66 -14.79 -6.26
CA GLY A 104 -9.94 -15.27 -4.90
C GLY A 104 -8.67 -15.51 -4.06
N LEU A 105 -7.52 -15.00 -4.49
CA LEU A 105 -6.25 -15.14 -3.77
C LEU A 105 -6.18 -14.13 -2.62
N GLY A 106 -6.88 -14.46 -1.53
CA GLY A 106 -7.02 -13.58 -0.37
C GLY A 106 -7.89 -12.36 -0.65
N THR A 107 -7.86 -11.39 0.26
CA THR A 107 -8.63 -10.14 0.11
C THR A 107 -7.87 -9.11 -0.73
N ALA A 108 -8.60 -8.17 -1.33
CA ALA A 108 -8.00 -7.04 -2.05
C ALA A 108 -6.87 -6.32 -1.26
N PRO A 109 -7.02 -5.98 0.04
CA PRO A 109 -5.93 -5.38 0.81
C PRO A 109 -4.73 -6.32 1.05
N GLN A 110 -4.92 -7.63 1.13
CA GLN A 110 -3.80 -8.59 1.25
C GLN A 110 -2.96 -8.62 -0.03
N GLN A 111 -3.60 -8.60 -1.20
CA GLN A 111 -2.89 -8.51 -2.49
C GLN A 111 -2.11 -7.19 -2.61
N SER A 112 -2.70 -6.09 -2.15
CA SER A 112 -2.02 -4.79 -2.09
C SER A 112 -0.82 -4.82 -1.15
N LEU A 113 -0.95 -5.40 0.05
CA LEU A 113 0.18 -5.55 0.97
C LEU A 113 1.30 -6.40 0.36
N ALA A 114 0.97 -7.48 -0.35
CA ALA A 114 1.94 -8.32 -1.02
C ALA A 114 2.74 -7.54 -2.08
N ILE A 115 2.06 -6.80 -2.97
CA ILE A 115 2.77 -6.04 -4.02
C ILE A 115 3.56 -4.86 -3.45
N PHE A 116 3.05 -4.15 -2.44
CA PHE A 116 3.81 -3.10 -1.75
C PHE A 116 5.03 -3.66 -1.00
N THR A 117 4.95 -4.88 -0.47
CA THR A 117 6.10 -5.55 0.16
C THR A 117 7.17 -5.88 -0.89
N LEU A 118 6.78 -6.32 -2.08
CA LEU A 118 7.73 -6.53 -3.19
C LEU A 118 8.39 -5.23 -3.66
N ILE A 119 7.59 -4.17 -3.86
CA ILE A 119 8.10 -2.84 -4.23
C ILE A 119 9.09 -2.34 -3.16
N MET A 120 8.68 -2.40 -1.88
CA MET A 120 9.51 -2.01 -0.74
C MET A 120 10.85 -2.75 -0.75
N MET A 121 10.81 -4.07 -0.91
CA MET A 121 12.00 -4.91 -0.92
C MET A 121 12.97 -4.54 -2.05
N PHE A 122 12.49 -4.33 -3.27
CA PHE A 122 13.36 -3.92 -4.37
C PHE A 122 13.99 -2.54 -4.13
N LEU A 123 13.19 -1.56 -3.70
CA LEU A 123 13.69 -0.21 -3.43
C LEU A 123 14.68 -0.19 -2.25
N LEU A 124 14.42 -0.96 -1.19
CA LEU A 124 15.30 -1.05 -0.04
C LEU A 124 16.63 -1.70 -0.41
N ILE A 125 16.63 -2.78 -1.19
CA ILE A 125 17.87 -3.40 -1.67
C ILE A 125 18.67 -2.43 -2.56
N GLY A 126 17.99 -1.75 -3.50
CA GLY A 126 18.61 -0.76 -4.37
C GLY A 126 19.21 0.42 -3.59
N GLY A 127 18.47 0.93 -2.60
CA GLY A 127 18.90 2.03 -1.74
C GLY A 127 20.04 1.64 -0.80
N LEU A 128 19.95 0.49 -0.11
CA LEU A 128 21.01 0.00 0.77
C LEU A 128 22.33 -0.24 0.02
N ARG A 129 22.27 -0.72 -1.23
CA ARG A 129 23.46 -0.85 -2.09
C ARG A 129 24.08 0.49 -2.45
N GLU A 130 23.28 1.55 -2.59
CA GLU A 130 23.77 2.91 -2.81
C GLU A 130 24.43 3.47 -1.54
N VAL A 131 23.76 3.35 -0.40
CA VAL A 131 24.27 3.82 0.90
C VAL A 131 25.62 3.19 1.24
N ARG A 132 25.80 1.89 0.98
CA ARG A 132 27.09 1.21 1.18
C ARG A 132 28.24 1.80 0.36
N LYS A 133 27.97 2.45 -0.77
CA LYS A 133 29.00 3.08 -1.61
C LYS A 133 29.34 4.50 -1.15
N THR A 134 28.46 5.18 -0.42
CA THR A 134 28.59 6.61 -0.14
C THR A 134 28.06 6.95 1.25
N HIS A 135 28.97 7.38 2.14
CA HIS A 135 28.65 7.66 3.55
C HIS A 135 27.61 8.77 3.76
N GLN A 136 27.44 9.69 2.80
CA GLN A 136 26.44 10.76 2.86
C GLN A 136 24.99 10.26 2.70
N GLU A 137 24.77 9.09 2.10
CA GLU A 137 23.43 8.60 1.78
C GLU A 137 22.72 7.93 2.98
N HIS A 138 23.43 7.71 4.09
CA HIS A 138 22.81 7.22 5.34
C HIS A 138 21.73 8.19 5.86
N ALA A 139 22.00 9.50 5.77
CA ALA A 139 21.03 10.53 6.13
C ALA A 139 19.81 10.51 5.19
N THR A 140 20.03 10.29 3.89
CA THR A 140 18.95 10.14 2.89
C THR A 140 18.04 8.96 3.22
N LEU A 141 18.62 7.82 3.59
CA LEU A 141 17.83 6.64 3.97
C LEU A 141 17.00 6.88 5.23
N LEU A 142 17.59 7.48 6.26
CA LEU A 142 16.86 7.83 7.50
C LEU A 142 15.72 8.80 7.21
N LEU A 143 16.00 9.85 6.43
CA LEU A 143 15.00 10.82 6.01
C LEU A 143 13.87 10.14 5.22
N ALA A 144 14.20 9.19 4.34
CA ALA A 144 13.20 8.46 3.57
C ALA A 144 12.27 7.62 4.46
N VAL A 145 12.80 7.01 5.51
CA VAL A 145 12.00 6.28 6.51
C VAL A 145 11.08 7.23 7.28
N ILE A 146 11.60 8.36 7.74
CA ILE A 146 10.81 9.37 8.48
C ILE A 146 9.69 9.91 7.60
N LEU A 147 10.00 10.32 6.37
CA LEU A 147 9.02 10.81 5.41
C LEU A 147 7.98 9.75 5.07
N GLY A 148 8.40 8.51 4.87
CA GLY A 148 7.49 7.40 4.60
C GLY A 148 6.53 7.11 5.75
N ALA A 149 7.02 7.11 6.99
CA ALA A 149 6.19 6.99 8.18
C ALA A 149 5.22 8.19 8.29
N GLY A 150 5.68 9.40 7.97
CA GLY A 150 4.85 10.60 7.90
C GLY A 150 3.74 10.51 6.86
N ILE A 151 4.02 9.99 5.67
CA ILE A 151 3.02 9.74 4.61
C ILE A 151 1.98 8.73 5.11
N ALA A 152 2.41 7.61 5.68
CA ALA A 152 1.48 6.61 6.22
C ALA A 152 0.59 7.23 7.30
N ALA A 153 1.18 7.89 8.29
CA ALA A 153 0.44 8.55 9.36
C ALA A 153 -0.53 9.60 8.81
N GLY A 154 -0.12 10.42 7.84
CA GLY A 154 -0.96 11.41 7.18
C GLY A 154 -2.19 10.77 6.52
N CYS A 155 -2.00 9.69 5.76
CA CYS A 155 -3.11 8.94 5.16
C CYS A 155 -4.06 8.36 6.22
N LEU A 156 -3.52 7.79 7.30
CA LEU A 156 -4.33 7.19 8.37
C LEU A 156 -5.11 8.24 9.17
N LEU A 157 -4.50 9.40 9.46
CA LEU A 157 -5.13 10.50 10.19
C LEU A 157 -6.17 11.24 9.34
N ALA A 158 -5.94 11.34 8.02
CA ALA A 158 -6.88 11.91 7.07
C ALA A 158 -8.02 10.93 6.70
N ASN A 159 -7.96 9.68 7.16
CA ASN A 159 -9.01 8.70 6.88
C ASN A 159 -10.32 9.14 7.57
N PRO A 160 -11.45 9.23 6.84
CA PRO A 160 -12.72 9.57 7.46
C PRO A 160 -13.08 8.55 8.54
N LYS A 161 -13.86 9.02 9.53
CA LYS A 161 -14.37 8.14 10.59
C LYS A 161 -15.12 6.98 9.95
N MET A 162 -14.77 5.76 10.36
CA MET A 162 -15.45 4.57 9.87
C MET A 162 -16.92 4.58 10.29
N PRO A 163 -17.86 4.26 9.38
CA PRO A 163 -19.26 4.10 9.70
C PRO A 163 -19.48 3.09 10.83
N ASP A 164 -20.68 3.11 11.40
CA ASP A 164 -21.05 2.12 12.39
C ASP A 164 -21.06 0.71 11.80
N PRO A 165 -20.62 -0.32 12.56
CA PRO A 165 -20.55 -1.68 12.06
C PRO A 165 -21.94 -2.20 11.69
N LYS A 166 -22.03 -2.86 10.53
CA LYS A 166 -23.27 -3.48 10.05
C LYS A 166 -23.04 -4.96 9.78
N PRO A 167 -24.06 -5.82 9.96
CA PRO A 167 -23.98 -7.21 9.56
C PRO A 167 -23.55 -7.36 8.10
N LEU A 168 -22.89 -8.48 7.79
CA LEU A 168 -22.50 -8.77 6.41
C LEU A 168 -23.75 -8.88 5.52
N PRO A 169 -23.69 -8.32 4.30
CA PRO A 169 -24.79 -8.49 3.34
C PRO A 169 -24.92 -9.94 2.91
N PRO A 170 -26.12 -10.39 2.50
CA PRO A 170 -26.27 -11.67 1.83
C PRO A 170 -25.54 -11.64 0.48
N GLY A 171 -24.47 -12.41 0.34
CA GLY A 171 -23.66 -12.50 -0.88
C GLY A 171 -22.25 -11.93 -0.74
N LYS A 172 -21.66 -11.51 -1.86
CA LYS A 172 -20.28 -10.97 -1.93
C LYS A 172 -20.25 -9.50 -1.53
N LEU A 173 -19.19 -9.10 -0.81
CA LEU A 173 -18.94 -7.69 -0.52
C LEU A 173 -18.54 -6.96 -1.81
N SER A 174 -19.09 -5.77 -2.02
CA SER A 174 -18.66 -4.86 -3.09
C SER A 174 -17.62 -3.83 -2.62
N THR A 175 -17.48 -3.63 -1.31
CA THR A 175 -16.53 -2.70 -0.67
C THR A 175 -16.13 -3.21 0.71
N CYS A 176 -15.11 -2.61 1.31
CA CYS A 176 -14.76 -2.90 2.69
C CYS A 176 -15.79 -2.32 3.67
N GLN A 177 -16.27 -3.12 4.61
CA GLN A 177 -17.33 -2.79 5.56
C GLN A 177 -16.95 -3.17 6.99
N PRO A 178 -17.04 -2.24 7.96
CA PRO A 178 -16.97 -2.56 9.37
C PRO A 178 -18.10 -3.51 9.75
N THR A 179 -17.76 -4.65 10.35
CA THR A 179 -18.69 -5.73 10.66
C THR A 179 -18.63 -6.04 12.16
N PRO A 180 -19.78 -6.10 12.87
CA PRO A 180 -19.79 -6.45 14.28
C PRO A 180 -19.38 -7.91 14.44
N ARG A 181 -18.67 -8.20 15.53
CA ARG A 181 -18.47 -9.57 15.99
C ARG A 181 -19.83 -10.10 16.43
N SER A 182 -20.34 -11.13 15.75
CA SER A 182 -21.50 -11.86 16.26
C SER A 182 -21.16 -12.36 17.66
N ALA A 183 -22.00 -12.04 18.65
CA ALA A 183 -21.94 -12.70 19.94
C ALA A 183 -22.21 -14.19 19.69
N SER A 184 -21.14 -14.99 19.66
CA SER A 184 -21.21 -16.44 19.74
C SER A 184 -21.71 -16.82 21.12
#